data_AF-A0A9C8E7U6-F1
#
_entry.id   AF-A0A9C8E7U6-F1
#
_cell.length_a   1.000
_cell.length_b   1.000
_cell.length_c   1.000
_cell.angle_alpha   90.00
_cell.angle_beta   90.00
_cell.angle_gamma   90.00
#
_symmetry.space_group_name_H-M   'P 1'
#
loop_
_entity.id
_entity.type
_entity.pdbx_description
1 polymer ?
#
loop_
_entity_poly.entity_id
_entity_poly.type
_entity_poly.pdbx_seq_one_letter_code
_entity_poly.pdbx_strand_id
1 'polypeptide(L)' 'GWDWSKVNVNGGAIALGHPIGASGARCLTTLIYALKDRGLNRGLVCLCLGGGEAVAMAIEII' A
#
# COMPACT_ATOMS: atom_id res chain seq x y z
N GLY A 1 -12.09 -3.28 -14.18
CA GLY A 1 -10.91 -2.44 -13.91
C GLY A 1 -10.87 -2.10 -12.43
N TRP A 2 -9.84 -1.37 -11.97
CA TRP A 2 -9.72 -0.93 -10.57
C TRP A 2 -10.54 0.35 -10.31
N ASP A 3 -11.04 0.51 -9.09
CA ASP A 3 -11.59 1.78 -8.59
C ASP A 3 -10.44 2.66 -8.12
N TRP A 4 -10.03 3.60 -8.96
CA TRP A 4 -8.89 4.48 -8.71
C TRP A 4 -9.07 5.39 -7.50
N SER A 5 -10.30 5.62 -7.03
CA SER A 5 -10.54 6.40 -5.80
C SER A 5 -10.05 5.71 -4.53
N LYS A 6 -9.72 4.41 -4.60
CA LYS A 6 -9.24 3.59 -3.48
C LYS A 6 -7.75 3.23 -3.57
N VAL A 7 -7.08 3.57 -4.67
CA VAL A 7 -5.69 3.19 -4.91
C VAL A 7 -4.76 4.35 -4.55
N ASN A 8 -3.79 4.11 -3.66
CA ASN A 8 -2.76 5.09 -3.29
C ASN A 8 -3.33 6.47 -2.90
N VAL A 9 -4.40 6.47 -2.08
CA VAL A 9 -5.20 7.67 -1.75
C VAL A 9 -4.44 8.81 -1.07
N ASN A 10 -3.28 8.51 -0.48
CA ASN A 10 -2.39 9.47 0.16
C ASN A 10 -1.09 9.67 -0.65
N GLY A 11 -1.09 9.34 -1.94
CA GLY A 11 0.09 9.38 -2.82
C GLY A 11 0.88 8.07 -2.83
N GLY A 12 1.85 8.01 -3.75
CA GLY A 12 2.65 6.81 -4.02
C GLY A 12 4.15 7.09 -4.10
N ALA A 13 4.92 6.09 -4.48
CA ALA A 13 6.39 6.15 -4.54
C ALA A 13 6.94 7.23 -5.51
N ILE A 14 6.17 7.60 -6.54
CA ILE A 14 6.55 8.70 -7.46
C ILE A 14 6.70 10.03 -6.71
N ALA A 15 5.77 10.34 -5.80
CA ALA A 15 5.78 11.60 -5.05
C ALA A 15 6.57 11.50 -3.73
N LEU A 16 6.55 10.32 -3.09
CA LEU A 16 7.06 10.12 -1.73
C LEU A 16 8.43 9.44 -1.69
N GLY A 17 9.00 9.09 -2.84
CA GLY A 17 10.24 8.33 -2.95
C GLY A 17 10.07 6.82 -2.76
N HIS A 18 11.11 6.08 -3.17
CA HIS A 18 11.15 4.62 -3.14
C HIS A 18 12.46 4.09 -2.52
N PRO A 19 12.61 4.16 -1.18
CA PRO A 19 13.71 3.47 -0.50
C PRO A 19 13.47 1.96 -0.58
N ILE A 20 14.12 1.27 -1.53
CA ILE A 20 13.77 -0.10 -1.96
C ILE A 20 13.51 -1.05 -0.79
N GLY A 21 14.46 -1.18 0.15
CA GLY A 21 14.34 -2.09 1.29
C GLY A 21 13.27 -1.69 2.33
N ALA A 22 12.87 -0.42 2.39
CA ALA A 22 11.90 0.08 3.37
C ALA A 22 10.48 0.27 2.78
N SER A 23 10.35 0.26 1.46
CA SER A 23 9.12 0.65 0.78
C SER A 23 7.93 -0.25 1.09
N GLY A 24 8.16 -1.55 1.32
CA GLY A 24 7.08 -2.46 1.69
C GLY A 24 6.49 -2.17 3.06
N ALA A 25 7.35 -2.02 4.08
CA ALA A 25 6.92 -1.61 5.41
C ALA A 25 6.23 -0.24 5.36
N ARG A 26 6.83 0.74 4.66
CA ARG A 26 6.25 2.08 4.50
C ARG A 26 4.85 2.03 3.87
N CYS A 27 4.65 1.32 2.75
CA CYS A 27 3.34 1.21 2.09
C CYS A 27 2.31 0.53 3.00
N LEU A 28 2.71 -0.53 3.72
CA LEU A 28 1.85 -1.20 4.70
C LEU A 28 1.44 -0.25 5.82
N THR A 29 2.38 0.49 6.39
CA THR A 29 2.12 1.50 7.43
C THR A 29 1.16 2.57 6.91
N THR A 30 1.40 3.13 5.72
CA THR A 30 0.49 4.11 5.11
C THR A 30 -0.92 3.54 4.92
N LEU A 31 -1.05 2.29 4.47
CA LEU A 31 -2.35 1.62 4.33
C LEU A 31 -3.06 1.48 5.68
N ILE A 32 -2.38 1.01 6.72
CA ILE A 32 -2.96 0.84 8.07
C ILE A 32 -3.52 2.18 8.59
N TYR A 33 -2.75 3.26 8.48
CA TYR A 33 -3.21 4.58 8.94
C TYR A 33 -4.32 5.14 8.05
N ALA A 34 -4.28 4.92 6.73
CA ALA A 34 -5.35 5.35 5.83
C ALA A 34 -6.68 4.62 6.10
N LEU A 35 -6.62 3.31 6.42
CA LEU A 35 -7.80 2.54 6.80
C LEU A 35 -8.41 3.06 8.10
N LYS A 36 -7.58 3.28 9.12
CA LYS A 36 -8.01 3.83 10.42
C LYS A 36 -8.64 5.22 10.28
N ASP A 37 -7.99 6.12 9.55
CA ASP A 37 -8.46 7.50 9.32
C ASP A 37 -9.82 7.54 8.59
N ARG A 38 -10.06 6.57 7.70
CA ARG A 38 -11.29 6.49 6.89
C ARG A 38 -12.37 5.57 7.47
N GLY A 39 -12.14 4.98 8.66
CA GLY A 39 -13.07 4.03 9.27
C GLY A 39 -13.31 2.77 8.42
N LEU A 40 -12.27 2.30 7.71
CA LEU A 40 -12.30 1.11 6.87
C LEU A 40 -11.53 -0.04 7.52
N ASN A 41 -11.93 -1.27 7.20
CA ASN A 41 -11.39 -2.45 7.90
C ASN A 41 -10.38 -3.24 7.07
N ARG A 42 -10.54 -3.30 5.74
CA ARG A 42 -9.76 -4.20 4.88
C ARG A 42 -8.95 -3.43 3.86
N GLY A 43 -7.72 -3.86 3.63
CA GLY A 43 -6.85 -3.30 2.61
C GLY A 43 -5.90 -4.31 2.02
N LEU A 44 -5.35 -3.95 0.86
CA LEU A 44 -4.36 -4.72 0.13
C LEU A 44 -3.15 -3.84 -0.16
N VAL A 45 -1.96 -4.32 0.16
CA VAL A 45 -0.70 -3.69 -0.26
C VAL A 45 0.05 -4.65 -1.20
N CYS A 46 0.56 -4.12 -2.31
CA CYS A 46 1.27 -4.89 -3.33
C CYS A 46 2.54 -4.18 -3.78
N LEU A 47 3.58 -4.94 -4.11
CA LEU A 47 4.87 -4.44 -4.61
C LEU A 47 5.37 -5.37 -5.71
N CYS A 48 5.87 -4.78 -6.80
CA CYS A 48 6.70 -5.51 -7.76
C CYS A 48 8.13 -5.62 -7.22
N LEU A 49 8.86 -6.62 -7.71
CA LEU A 49 10.24 -6.89 -7.36
C LEU A 49 11.06 -7.10 -8.64
N GLY A 50 12.37 -6.82 -8.56
CA GLY A 50 13.29 -7.18 -9.64
C GLY A 50 13.28 -8.70 -9.89
N GLY A 51 13.39 -9.11 -11.14
CA GLY A 51 13.34 -10.53 -11.52
C GLY A 51 11.96 -11.05 -11.94
N GLY A 52 10.93 -10.21 -11.97
CA GLY A 52 9.59 -10.59 -12.45
C GLY A 52 8.64 -11.07 -11.36
N GLU A 53 9.00 -10.85 -10.10
CA GLU A 53 8.20 -11.27 -8.94
C GLU A 53 7.32 -10.14 -8.38
N ALA A 54 6.35 -10.52 -7.57
CA ALA A 54 5.53 -9.57 -6.80
C ALA A 54 5.09 -10.18 -5.48
N VAL A 55 4.88 -9.33 -4.48
CA VAL A 55 4.28 -9.71 -3.19
C VAL A 55 3.02 -8.90 -2.98
N ALA A 56 1.98 -9.58 -2.50
CA ALA A 56 0.72 -8.97 -2.08
C ALA A 56 0.38 -9.43 -0.66
N MET A 57 -0.10 -8.51 0.16
CA MET A 57 -0.53 -8.77 1.53
C MET A 57 -1.90 -8.14 1.77
N ALA A 58 -2.87 -8.98 2.13
CA ALA A 58 -4.17 -8.53 2.61
C ALA A 58 -4.11 -8.38 4.13
N ILE A 59 -4.70 -7.28 4.64
CA ILE A 59 -4.78 -7.00 6.07
C ILE A 59 -6.21 -6.64 6.47
N GLU A 60 -6.53 -6.89 7.73
CA GLU A 60 -7.75 -6.42 8.39
C GLU A 60 -7.37 -5.69 9.69
N ILE A 61 -7.96 -4.51 9.92
CA ILE A 61 -7.84 -3.76 11.16
C ILE A 61 -8.77 -4.42 12.20
N ILE A 62 -8.24 -4.62 13.41
CA ILE A 62 -8.98 -5.12 14.58
C ILE A 62 -9.48 -3.95 15.40
#